data_AF-A0A2D8RIT0-F1
#
_entry.id   AF-A0A2D8RIT0-F1
#
_cell.length_a   1.000
_cell.length_b   1.000
_cell.length_c   1.000
_cell.angle_alpha   90.00
_cell.angle_beta   90.00
_cell.angle_gamma   90.00
#
_symmetry.space_group_name_H-M   'P 1'
#
loop_
_entity.id
_entity.type
_entity.pdbx_description
1 polymer ?
#
loop_
_entity_poly.entity_id
_entity_poly.type
_entity_poly.pdbx_seq_one_letter_code
_entity_poly.pdbx_strand_id
1 'polypeptide(L)'
;MADRKSIEETKTALHDVVREMYDRIVKGEPPTMTLPVRTKNNIGFDTKLGVYKYGRKQTIRDATSLGSAKQLLRALHVIEFIESMIDDGKSSTLREMYYISEGWGLGKFQSQNESNNLAEDLEIVTRCLREDFKLRPEEDGARMIGNLTLRERNRRGEWMRINARDDVGDSGYGVPYN
;
A
#
# COMPACT_ATOMS: atom_id res chain seq x y z
N MET A 1 -9.66 7.58 11.54
CA MET A 1 -9.38 6.74 10.37
C MET A 1 -8.78 7.65 9.31
N ALA A 2 -7.75 7.19 8.59
CA ALA A 2 -7.31 7.93 7.41
C ALA A 2 -8.46 7.86 6.40
N ASP A 3 -8.92 9.01 5.91
CA ASP A 3 -9.90 9.05 4.84
C ASP A 3 -9.26 8.49 3.57
N ARG A 4 -10.04 7.79 2.75
CA ARG A 4 -9.56 7.26 1.47
C ARG A 4 -9.11 8.43 0.61
N LYS A 5 -7.85 8.42 0.17
CA LYS A 5 -7.35 9.50 -0.69
C LYS A 5 -7.90 9.36 -2.09
N SER A 6 -8.08 10.50 -2.77
CA SER A 6 -8.30 10.50 -4.21
C SER A 6 -7.10 9.90 -4.95
N ILE A 7 -7.31 9.52 -6.20
CA ILE A 7 -6.27 9.00 -7.08
C ILE A 7 -5.13 10.03 -7.22
N GLU A 8 -5.51 11.30 -7.39
CA GLU A 8 -4.60 12.43 -7.56
C GLU A 8 -3.78 12.70 -6.30
N GLU A 9 -4.40 12.66 -5.12
CA GLU A 9 -3.69 12.80 -3.84
C GLU A 9 -2.74 11.63 -3.58
N THR A 10 -3.11 10.42 -4.01
CA THR A 10 -2.26 9.22 -3.87
C THR A 10 -1.02 9.35 -4.74
N LYS A 11 -1.19 9.73 -6.01
CA LYS A 11 -0.07 10.00 -6.92
C LYS A 11 0.83 11.12 -6.41
N THR A 12 0.24 12.22 -5.94
CA THR A 12 1.00 13.34 -5.38
C THR A 12 1.86 12.88 -4.20
N ALA A 13 1.28 12.09 -3.28
CA ALA A 13 2.02 11.57 -2.13
C ALA A 13 3.17 10.61 -2.53
N LEU A 14 2.98 9.79 -3.57
CA LEU A 14 4.04 8.93 -4.12
C LEU A 14 5.14 9.78 -4.79
N HIS A 15 4.76 10.79 -5.57
CA HIS A 15 5.69 11.71 -6.22
C HIS A 15 6.48 12.56 -5.23
N ASP A 16 5.92 12.90 -4.07
CA ASP A 16 6.64 13.61 -3.02
C ASP A 16 7.82 12.79 -2.47
N VAL A 17 7.66 11.46 -2.35
CA VAL A 17 8.75 10.55 -1.96
C VAL A 17 9.86 10.55 -3.01
N VAL A 18 9.50 10.49 -4.30
CA VAL A 18 10.46 10.54 -5.41
C VAL A 18 11.14 11.92 -5.48
N ARG A 19 10.39 12.99 -5.21
CA ARG A 19 10.90 14.36 -5.22
C ARG A 19 11.95 14.58 -4.14
N GLU A 20 11.76 14.04 -2.94
CA GLU A 20 12.78 14.07 -1.89
C GLU A 20 14.11 13.46 -2.39
N MET A 21 14.04 12.28 -3.02
CA MET A 21 15.22 11.62 -3.57
C MET A 21 15.87 12.45 -4.70
N TYR A 22 15.05 12.99 -5.60
CA TYR A 22 15.50 13.80 -6.73
C TYR A 22 16.20 15.09 -6.27
N ASP A 23 15.61 15.82 -5.33
CA ASP A 23 16.15 17.08 -4.82
C ASP A 23 17.51 16.88 -4.14
N ARG A 24 17.74 15.74 -3.48
CA ARG A 24 19.04 15.36 -2.92
C ARG A 24 20.08 15.12 -4.02
N ILE A 25 19.70 14.36 -5.05
CA ILE A 25 20.58 14.07 -6.20
C ILE A 25 21.02 15.38 -6.87
N VAL A 26 20.10 16.31 -7.12
CA VAL A 26 20.40 17.61 -7.75
C VAL A 26 21.36 18.45 -6.90
N LYS A 27 21.31 18.32 -5.57
CA LYS A 27 22.24 18.97 -4.64
C LYS A 27 23.60 18.29 -4.54
N GLY A 28 23.82 17.18 -5.25
CA GLY A 28 25.03 16.36 -5.14
C GLY A 28 25.09 15.51 -3.87
N GLU A 29 23.96 15.36 -3.16
CA GLU A 29 23.83 14.51 -1.99
C GLU A 29 23.27 13.14 -2.39
N PRO A 30 23.65 12.05 -1.69
CA PRO A 30 23.04 10.75 -1.94
C PRO A 30 21.51 10.82 -1.74
N PRO A 31 20.70 10.20 -2.62
CA PRO A 31 19.25 10.15 -2.42
C PRO A 31 18.91 9.43 -1.12
N THR A 32 17.89 9.94 -0.43
CA THR A 32 17.48 9.44 0.88
C THR A 32 15.98 9.16 0.93
N MET A 33 15.59 8.23 1.79
CA MET A 33 14.20 8.02 2.18
C MET A 33 14.10 7.86 3.69
N THR A 34 13.17 8.60 4.30
CA THR A 34 12.93 8.55 5.75
C THR A 34 11.85 7.52 6.06
N LEU A 35 12.19 6.49 6.82
CA LEU A 35 11.31 5.37 7.17
C LEU A 35 11.05 5.28 8.67
N PRO A 36 9.86 4.81 9.10
CA PRO A 36 9.62 4.51 10.52
C PRO A 36 10.47 3.32 10.98
N VAL A 37 10.94 3.37 12.24
CA VAL A 37 11.70 2.23 12.82
C VAL A 37 10.74 1.12 13.24
N ARG A 38 10.87 -0.07 12.65
CA ARG A 38 10.07 -1.27 12.96
C ARG A 38 10.60 -2.04 14.17
N THR A 39 10.50 -1.47 15.37
CA THR A 39 10.89 -2.14 16.62
C THR A 39 9.79 -2.05 17.66
N LYS A 40 9.70 -3.03 18.57
CA LYS A 40 8.75 -2.99 19.71
C LYS A 40 8.91 -1.71 20.54
N ASN A 41 10.14 -1.21 20.66
CA ASN A 41 10.48 0.04 21.35
C ASN A 41 10.08 1.32 20.59
N ASN A 42 9.47 1.18 19.42
CA ASN A 42 8.89 2.27 18.63
C ASN A 42 7.39 2.05 18.37
N ILE A 43 6.71 1.28 19.22
CA ILE A 43 5.26 1.12 19.20
C ILE A 43 4.74 1.59 20.56
N GLY A 44 3.71 2.44 20.55
CA GLY A 44 3.08 2.97 21.76
C GLY A 44 1.57 2.79 21.70
N PHE A 45 0.93 2.57 22.85
CA PHE A 45 -0.52 2.50 22.96
C PHE A 45 -1.13 3.91 23.03
N ASP A 46 -2.03 4.23 22.11
CA ASP A 46 -2.81 5.46 22.12
C ASP A 46 -4.09 5.22 22.93
N THR A 47 -4.11 5.68 24.18
CA THR A 47 -5.24 5.48 25.11
C THR A 47 -6.52 6.16 24.65
N LYS A 48 -6.44 7.22 23.84
CA LYS A 48 -7.61 7.96 23.34
C LYS A 48 -8.31 7.18 22.23
N LEU A 49 -7.55 6.52 21.38
CA LEU A 49 -8.09 5.74 20.26
C LEU A 49 -8.20 4.23 20.55
N GLY A 50 -7.59 3.76 21.64
CA GLY A 50 -7.58 2.34 22.02
C GLY A 50 -6.75 1.47 21.09
N VAL A 51 -5.77 2.04 20.37
CA VAL A 51 -4.97 1.32 19.35
C VAL A 51 -3.48 1.54 19.56
N TYR A 52 -2.67 0.56 19.13
CA TYR A 52 -1.22 0.73 19.05
C TYR A 52 -0.82 1.52 17.81
N LYS A 53 0.15 2.42 17.96
CA LYS A 53 0.67 3.27 16.88
C LYS A 53 2.19 3.24 16.85
N TYR A 54 2.74 3.50 15.66
CA TYR A 54 4.16 3.83 15.55
C TYR A 54 4.50 5.07 16.38
N GLY A 55 5.66 5.00 17.04
CA GLY A 55 6.29 6.12 17.72
C GLY A 55 6.98 7.05 16.73
N ARG A 56 7.75 8.00 17.27
CA ARG A 56 8.41 9.06 16.49
C ARG A 56 9.77 8.65 15.93
N LYS A 57 10.29 7.46 16.25
CA LYS A 57 11.63 7.07 15.78
C LYS A 57 11.56 6.75 14.29
N GLN A 58 12.38 7.44 13.54
CA GLN A 58 12.59 7.24 12.13
C GLN A 58 14.05 6.88 11.87
N THR A 59 14.28 6.18 10.77
CA THR A 59 15.59 5.86 10.22
C THR A 59 15.69 6.44 8.83
N ILE A 60 16.85 6.98 8.49
CA ILE A 60 17.12 7.51 7.16
C ILE A 60 17.90 6.44 6.41
N ARG A 61 17.42 6.06 5.23
CA ARG A 61 18.17 5.21 4.31
C ARG A 61 18.70 6.06 3.18
N ASP A 62 20.01 6.09 3.03
CA ASP A 62 20.68 6.80 1.95
C ASP A 62 21.35 5.82 0.97
N ALA A 63 21.66 6.25 -0.25
CA ALA A 63 22.33 5.41 -1.24
C ALA A 63 23.85 5.27 -1.05
N THR A 64 24.39 5.51 0.15
CA THR A 64 25.85 5.39 0.37
C THR A 64 26.36 3.95 0.45
N SER A 65 25.45 3.00 0.71
CA SER A 65 25.75 1.56 0.75
C SER A 65 24.93 0.79 -0.29
N LEU A 66 25.50 -0.29 -0.82
CA LEU A 66 24.85 -1.11 -1.85
C LEU A 66 23.47 -1.64 -1.42
N GLY A 67 23.34 -2.06 -0.17
CA GLY A 67 22.08 -2.58 0.37
C GLY A 67 20.99 -1.50 0.40
N SER A 68 21.30 -0.31 0.91
CA SER A 68 20.35 0.80 0.95
C SER A 68 20.05 1.36 -0.45
N ALA A 69 21.05 1.44 -1.34
CA ALA A 69 20.85 1.85 -2.73
C ALA A 69 19.87 0.92 -3.47
N LYS A 70 19.98 -0.42 -3.29
CA LYS A 70 19.01 -1.37 -3.86
C LYS A 70 17.60 -1.19 -3.31
N GLN A 71 17.47 -0.81 -2.03
CA GLN A 71 16.15 -0.55 -1.43
C GLN A 71 15.50 0.72 -1.97
N LEU A 72 16.29 1.78 -2.19
CA LEU A 72 15.80 3.00 -2.84
C LEU A 72 15.39 2.73 -4.30
N LEU A 73 16.18 1.95 -5.04
CA LEU A 73 15.83 1.52 -6.39
C LEU A 73 14.52 0.74 -6.43
N ARG A 74 14.32 -0.20 -5.49
CA ARG A 74 13.05 -0.94 -5.36
C ARG A 74 11.88 -0.04 -5.05
N ALA A 75 12.07 0.95 -4.18
CA ALA A 75 11.02 1.91 -3.84
C ALA A 75 10.55 2.66 -5.10
N LEU A 76 11.50 3.10 -5.94
CA LEU A 76 11.19 3.73 -7.22
C LEU A 76 10.39 2.81 -8.16
N HIS A 77 10.81 1.56 -8.33
CA HIS A 77 10.06 0.59 -9.15
C HIS A 77 8.66 0.29 -8.61
N VAL A 78 8.50 0.19 -7.29
CA VAL A 78 7.18 -0.03 -6.68
C VAL A 78 6.29 1.19 -6.88
N ILE A 79 6.82 2.41 -6.75
CA ILE A 79 6.07 3.65 -7.00
C ILE A 79 5.61 3.71 -8.46
N GLU A 80 6.51 3.44 -9.41
CA GLU A 80 6.21 3.39 -10.85
C GLU A 80 5.15 2.32 -11.14
N PHE A 81 5.29 1.14 -10.55
CA PHE A 81 4.33 0.05 -10.68
C PHE A 81 2.93 0.46 -10.18
N ILE A 82 2.84 1.05 -8.99
CA ILE A 82 1.58 1.53 -8.41
C ILE A 82 0.94 2.59 -9.31
N GLU A 83 1.74 3.55 -9.80
CA GLU A 83 1.26 4.59 -10.70
C GLU A 83 0.67 3.99 -11.99
N SER A 84 1.34 2.99 -12.58
CA SER A 84 0.81 2.28 -13.76
C SER A 84 -0.52 1.57 -13.50
N MET A 85 -0.69 0.95 -12.33
CA MET A 85 -1.96 0.29 -11.96
C MET A 85 -3.09 1.31 -11.81
N ILE A 86 -2.79 2.46 -11.21
CA ILE A 86 -3.73 3.56 -11.06
C ILE A 86 -4.16 4.09 -12.43
N ASP A 87 -3.22 4.35 -13.33
CA ASP A 87 -3.48 4.86 -14.69
C ASP A 87 -4.29 3.90 -15.56
N ASP A 88 -3.93 2.62 -15.51
CA ASP A 88 -4.62 1.58 -16.27
C ASP A 88 -6.00 1.21 -15.66
N GLY A 89 -6.33 1.73 -14.47
CA GLY A 89 -7.52 1.33 -13.73
C GLY A 89 -7.51 -0.14 -13.30
N LYS A 90 -6.31 -0.73 -13.15
CA LYS A 90 -6.09 -2.12 -12.77
C LYS A 90 -5.75 -2.24 -11.27
N SER A 91 -5.71 -3.46 -10.79
CA SER A 91 -5.25 -3.80 -9.44
C SER A 91 -4.36 -5.01 -9.48
N SER A 92 -3.39 -5.07 -8.57
CA SER A 92 -2.47 -6.20 -8.43
C SER A 92 -2.47 -6.69 -7.00
N THR A 93 -2.20 -7.96 -6.78
CA THR A 93 -1.89 -8.49 -5.46
C THR A 93 -0.42 -8.22 -5.10
N LEU A 94 -0.07 -8.41 -3.82
CA LEU A 94 1.32 -8.34 -3.37
C LEU A 94 2.20 -9.46 -3.94
N ARG A 95 1.67 -10.66 -4.23
CA ARG A 95 2.47 -11.71 -4.89
C ARG A 95 2.64 -11.43 -6.38
N GLU A 96 1.62 -10.91 -7.05
CA GLU A 96 1.73 -10.49 -8.44
C GLU A 96 2.83 -9.44 -8.59
N MET A 97 2.87 -8.41 -7.72
CA MET A 97 3.96 -7.43 -7.69
C MET A 97 5.33 -8.08 -7.45
N TYR A 98 5.41 -9.06 -6.54
CA TYR A 98 6.65 -9.80 -6.29
C TYR A 98 7.14 -10.55 -7.54
N TYR A 99 6.27 -11.25 -8.26
CA TYR A 99 6.63 -11.96 -9.48
C TYR A 99 6.98 -11.00 -10.62
N ILE A 100 6.26 -9.89 -10.77
CA ILE A 100 6.59 -8.84 -11.74
C ILE A 100 7.97 -8.25 -11.45
N SER A 101 8.36 -8.17 -10.18
CA SER A 101 9.68 -7.67 -9.78
C SER A 101 10.85 -8.50 -10.30
N GLU A 102 10.64 -9.76 -10.70
CA GLU A 102 11.68 -10.58 -11.33
C GLU A 102 12.22 -9.93 -12.61
N GLY A 103 11.39 -9.13 -13.29
CA GLY A 103 11.77 -8.33 -14.46
C GLY A 103 12.54 -7.04 -14.16
N TRP A 104 12.64 -6.61 -12.89
CA TRP A 104 13.27 -5.32 -12.52
C TRP A 104 14.80 -5.39 -12.39
N GLY A 105 15.42 -6.49 -12.79
CA GLY A 105 16.87 -6.66 -12.76
C GLY A 105 17.46 -6.50 -11.35
N LEU A 106 18.25 -5.45 -11.12
CA LEU A 106 18.83 -5.15 -9.80
C LEU A 106 17.78 -4.75 -8.76
N GLY A 107 16.60 -4.33 -9.22
CA GLY A 107 15.43 -4.02 -8.41
C GLY A 107 14.61 -5.24 -7.98
N LYS A 108 14.96 -6.47 -8.36
CA LYS A 108 14.15 -7.63 -7.97
C LYS A 108 14.14 -7.86 -6.46
N PHE A 109 12.99 -8.31 -5.94
CA PHE A 109 12.90 -8.78 -4.56
C PHE A 109 13.51 -10.17 -4.42
N GLN A 110 14.15 -10.44 -3.28
CA GLN A 110 14.69 -11.78 -2.98
C GLN A 110 13.67 -12.66 -2.25
N SER A 111 12.63 -12.04 -1.68
CA SER A 111 11.55 -12.75 -0.98
C SER A 111 10.27 -11.92 -0.95
N GLN A 112 9.13 -12.59 -0.81
CA GLN A 112 7.83 -11.93 -0.63
C GLN A 112 7.79 -11.02 0.61
N ASN A 113 8.52 -11.36 1.68
CA ASN A 113 8.55 -10.51 2.87
C ASN A 113 9.22 -9.16 2.57
N GLU A 114 10.14 -9.11 1.62
CA GLU A 114 10.81 -7.86 1.24
C GLU A 114 9.85 -6.92 0.50
N SER A 115 9.04 -7.45 -0.43
CA SER A 115 8.01 -6.67 -1.14
C SER A 115 6.90 -6.21 -0.19
N ASN A 116 6.45 -7.08 0.72
CA ASN A 116 5.46 -6.74 1.74
C ASN A 116 5.94 -5.61 2.64
N ASN A 117 7.18 -5.71 3.13
CA ASN A 117 7.75 -4.68 3.98
C ASN A 117 7.84 -3.33 3.25
N LEU A 118 8.27 -3.32 1.99
CA LEU A 118 8.39 -2.07 1.24
C LEU A 118 7.03 -1.42 0.96
N ALA A 119 6.00 -2.21 0.63
CA ALA A 119 4.64 -1.70 0.47
C ALA A 119 4.12 -1.04 1.76
N GLU A 120 4.32 -1.69 2.91
CA GLU A 120 3.93 -1.14 4.22
C GLU A 120 4.72 0.12 4.58
N ASP A 121 6.01 0.19 4.22
CA ASP A 121 6.82 1.41 4.41
C ASP A 121 6.23 2.57 3.59
N LEU A 122 5.82 2.31 2.34
CA LEU A 122 5.16 3.32 1.50
C LEU A 122 3.80 3.75 2.05
N GLU A 123 2.98 2.83 2.61
CA GLU A 123 1.72 3.19 3.29
C GLU A 123 1.96 4.21 4.40
N ILE A 124 2.98 3.98 5.23
CA ILE A 124 3.27 4.84 6.38
C ILE A 124 3.81 6.20 5.94
N VAL A 125 4.74 6.21 4.97
CA VAL A 125 5.38 7.45 4.48
C VAL A 125 4.37 8.33 3.75
N THR A 126 3.58 7.74 2.86
CA THR A 126 2.59 8.48 2.07
C THR A 126 1.30 8.75 2.83
N ARG A 127 1.03 8.03 3.93
CA ARG A 127 -0.26 8.01 4.64
C ARG A 127 -1.43 7.59 3.74
N CYS A 128 -1.16 6.74 2.76
CA CYS A 128 -2.18 6.10 1.93
C CYS A 128 -2.43 4.68 2.42
N LEU A 129 -3.64 4.17 2.19
CA LEU A 129 -3.94 2.76 2.42
C LEU A 129 -3.51 1.92 1.21
N ARG A 130 -3.36 0.60 1.37
CA ARG A 130 -2.95 -0.29 0.26
C ARG A 130 -3.92 -0.28 -0.90
N GLU A 131 -5.20 -0.15 -0.56
CA GLU A 131 -6.31 -0.08 -1.50
C GLU A 131 -6.21 1.19 -2.37
N ASP A 132 -5.62 2.27 -1.85
CA ASP A 132 -5.33 3.49 -2.62
C ASP A 132 -4.24 3.21 -3.67
N PHE A 133 -3.28 2.33 -3.36
CA PHE A 133 -2.23 1.88 -4.28
C PHE A 133 -2.69 0.84 -5.29
N LYS A 134 -3.98 0.45 -5.29
CA LYS A 134 -4.51 -0.67 -6.07
C LYS A 134 -3.81 -2.00 -5.76
N LEU A 135 -3.20 -2.11 -4.57
CA LEU A 135 -2.61 -3.33 -4.06
C LEU A 135 -3.63 -4.06 -3.19
N ARG A 136 -4.11 -5.21 -3.67
CA ARG A 136 -5.12 -6.02 -2.97
C ARG A 136 -4.48 -7.17 -2.18
N PRO A 137 -5.09 -7.61 -1.07
CA PRO A 137 -4.68 -8.83 -0.40
C PRO A 137 -4.91 -10.06 -1.28
N GLU A 138 -4.20 -11.14 -0.93
CA GLU A 138 -4.30 -12.44 -1.61
C GLU A 138 -5.49 -13.27 -1.14
N GLU A 139 -5.90 -13.07 0.12
CA GLU A 139 -6.93 -13.87 0.77
C GLU A 139 -8.32 -13.29 0.52
N ASP A 140 -9.27 -14.17 0.23
CA ASP A 140 -10.70 -13.85 0.15
C ASP A 140 -11.21 -13.17 1.41
N GLY A 141 -11.92 -12.06 1.20
CA GLY A 141 -12.57 -11.30 2.26
C GLY A 141 -13.56 -12.13 3.07
N ALA A 142 -13.89 -11.63 4.25
CA ALA A 142 -14.87 -12.28 5.12
C ALA A 142 -16.25 -12.36 4.46
N ARG A 143 -17.04 -13.35 4.88
CA ARG A 143 -18.44 -13.46 4.48
C ARG A 143 -19.35 -12.95 5.59
N MET A 144 -20.40 -12.23 5.20
CA MET A 144 -21.38 -11.66 6.12
C MET A 144 -22.74 -12.31 5.89
N ILE A 145 -23.39 -12.69 6.99
CA ILE A 145 -24.78 -13.16 7.01
C ILE A 145 -25.51 -12.39 8.10
N GLY A 146 -26.66 -11.81 7.78
CA GLY A 146 -27.47 -11.10 8.75
C GLY A 146 -28.44 -10.12 8.11
N ASN A 147 -29.35 -9.56 8.91
CA ASN A 147 -30.33 -8.59 8.46
C ASN A 147 -29.68 -7.22 8.19
N LEU A 148 -28.89 -7.15 7.12
CA LEU A 148 -28.16 -5.98 6.66
C LEU A 148 -28.37 -5.84 5.16
N THR A 149 -28.79 -4.66 4.71
CA THR A 149 -28.92 -4.35 3.27
C THR A 149 -27.77 -3.45 2.83
N LEU A 150 -26.98 -3.95 1.89
CA LEU A 150 -25.83 -3.26 1.31
C LEU A 150 -26.22 -2.62 -0.02
N ARG A 151 -25.56 -1.51 -0.36
CA ARG A 151 -25.61 -0.91 -1.70
C ARG A 151 -24.24 -0.95 -2.31
N GLU A 152 -24.10 -1.64 -3.43
CA GLU A 152 -22.85 -1.77 -4.16
C GLU A 152 -23.08 -1.45 -5.64
N ARG A 153 -22.03 -0.98 -6.33
CA ARG A 153 -22.03 -0.88 -7.79
C ARG A 153 -21.59 -2.20 -8.39
N ASN A 154 -22.39 -2.74 -9.30
CA ASN A 154 -22.00 -3.92 -10.05
C ASN A 154 -20.86 -3.60 -11.04
N ARG A 155 -20.32 -4.63 -11.72
CA ARG A 155 -19.28 -4.46 -12.76
C ARG A 155 -19.69 -3.55 -13.93
N ARG A 156 -21.00 -3.27 -14.09
CA ARG A 156 -21.56 -2.37 -15.12
C ARG A 156 -21.78 -0.95 -14.59
N GLY A 157 -21.45 -0.68 -13.33
CA GLY A 157 -21.59 0.64 -12.69
C GLY A 157 -22.99 0.92 -12.13
N GLU A 158 -23.92 -0.02 -12.19
CA GLU A 158 -25.28 0.15 -11.71
C GLU A 158 -25.38 -0.15 -10.21
N TRP A 159 -26.13 0.68 -9.49
CA TRP A 159 -26.37 0.47 -8.07
C TRP A 159 -27.31 -0.71 -7.85
N MET A 160 -26.84 -1.70 -7.10
CA MET A 160 -27.62 -2.83 -6.63
C MET A 160 -27.85 -2.74 -5.13
N ARG A 161 -28.99 -3.24 -4.66
CA ARG A 161 -29.30 -3.47 -3.25
C ARG A 161 -29.26 -4.97 -3.01
N ILE A 162 -28.50 -5.40 -2.00
CA ILE A 162 -28.36 -6.81 -1.64
C ILE A 162 -28.56 -6.95 -0.14
N ASN A 163 -29.54 -7.73 0.28
CA ASN A 163 -29.74 -8.12 1.65
C ASN A 163 -28.89 -9.35 1.99
N ALA A 164 -28.01 -9.23 2.98
CA ALA A 164 -27.09 -10.28 3.43
C ALA A 164 -27.77 -11.42 4.22
N ARG A 165 -29.11 -11.46 4.27
CA ARG A 165 -29.92 -12.57 4.77
C ARG A 165 -30.80 -13.15 3.68
N ASP A 166 -31.53 -12.29 2.97
CA ASP A 166 -32.61 -12.73 2.08
C ASP A 166 -32.14 -12.91 0.62
N ASP A 167 -31.08 -12.20 0.20
CA ASP A 167 -30.60 -12.18 -1.19
C ASP A 167 -29.28 -12.98 -1.39
N VAL A 168 -28.86 -13.76 -0.39
CA VAL A 168 -27.61 -14.56 -0.42
C VAL A 168 -27.86 -16.00 -0.04
N GLY A 169 -27.09 -16.94 -0.62
CA GLY A 169 -27.13 -18.35 -0.24
C GLY A 169 -26.41 -18.64 1.08
N ASP A 170 -26.26 -19.93 1.42
CA ASP A 170 -25.63 -20.39 2.68
C ASP A 170 -24.19 -19.90 2.88
N SER A 171 -23.50 -19.50 1.81
CA SER A 171 -22.17 -18.89 1.89
C SER A 171 -22.20 -17.45 2.43
N GLY A 172 -23.33 -16.75 2.36
CA GLY A 172 -23.42 -15.33 2.70
C GLY A 172 -22.88 -14.38 1.64
N TYR A 173 -22.94 -13.08 1.93
CA TYR A 173 -22.37 -12.03 1.09
C TYR A 173 -20.86 -11.95 1.28
N GLY A 174 -20.08 -12.06 0.20
CA GLY A 174 -18.63 -11.88 0.24
C GLY A 174 -18.26 -10.40 0.26
N VAL A 175 -17.56 -9.95 1.30
CA VAL A 175 -17.08 -8.56 1.38
C VAL A 175 -16.00 -8.35 0.32
N PRO A 176 -16.20 -7.41 -0.61
CA PRO A 176 -15.26 -7.15 -1.69
C PRO A 176 -14.19 -6.14 -1.24
N TYR A 177 -13.06 -6.07 -1.95
CA TYR A 177 -11.85 -5.33 -1.52
C TYR A 177 -11.83 -3.83 -1.88
N ASN A 178 -13.00 -3.26 -2.18
CA ASN A 178 -13.16 -2.08 -3.05
C ASN A 178 -12.66 -0.76 -2.47
#